data_AF-A0A2H3DGU7-F1
#
_entry.id   AF-A0A2H3DGU7-F1
#
_cell.length_a   1.000
_cell.length_b   1.000
_cell.length_c   1.000
_cell.angle_alpha   90.00
_cell.angle_beta   90.00
_cell.angle_gamma   90.00
#
_symmetry.space_group_name_H-M   'P 1'
#
loop_
_entity.id
_entity.type
_entity.pdbx_description
1 polymer ?
#
loop_
_entity_poly.entity_id
_entity_poly.type
_entity_poly.pdbx_seq_one_letter_code
_entity_poly.pdbx_strand_id
1 'polypeptide(L)'
;MSSPYAPTSVPLVWSLDARAIAPTLDFYNSTWIWTGEKPMPLGVRPFRKTLPASRRKCPVCATILISSDDTYSIVVNGAAIRSGNGWRQPAVYTTGLHPKNENVFAIAVNNTNGDAASFIVTISVDYTDGTTETITTDNTWKTLKTVPPSGWTNPSFDDSAWLNAVSILAGTSTPWDQPFVLPPVMNMTDTRVIWTNETEPNGNQPVRHRPFRKTITSPYGKAAVCGKVIITAYAAGTGFMLCLE
;
A
#
# COMPACT_ATOMS: atom_id res chain seq x y z
N MET A 1 -0.07 -56.10 13.73
CA MET A 1 0.15 -55.64 12.35
C MET A 1 0.41 -54.15 12.40
N SER A 2 1.51 -53.66 11.81
CA SER A 2 1.88 -52.25 11.79
C SER A 2 1.19 -51.50 10.64
N SER A 3 0.85 -50.23 10.84
CA SER A 3 0.21 -49.39 9.80
C SER A 3 1.23 -48.99 8.72
N PRO A 4 0.93 -49.17 7.41
CA PRO A 4 1.87 -48.87 6.34
C PRO A 4 1.90 -47.41 5.88
N TYR A 5 1.05 -46.53 6.43
CA TYR A 5 0.95 -45.12 6.02
C TYR A 5 1.59 -44.16 7.03
N ALA A 6 2.93 -44.13 7.05
CA ALA A 6 3.65 -42.94 7.48
C ALA A 6 3.60 -41.91 6.32
N PRO A 7 3.14 -40.66 6.54
CA PRO A 7 3.17 -39.65 5.50
C PRO A 7 4.62 -39.33 5.14
N THR A 8 4.98 -39.46 3.87
CA THR A 8 6.30 -39.07 3.38
C THR A 8 6.51 -37.57 3.62
N SER A 9 7.55 -37.24 4.38
CA SER A 9 7.88 -35.85 4.70
C SER A 9 8.38 -35.14 3.45
N VAL A 10 7.47 -34.51 2.71
CA VAL A 10 7.83 -33.57 1.64
C VAL A 10 8.73 -32.49 2.27
N PRO A 11 9.98 -32.32 1.82
CA PRO A 11 10.87 -31.32 2.38
C PRO A 11 10.28 -29.93 2.13
N LEU A 12 10.18 -29.12 3.18
CA LEU A 12 9.74 -27.73 3.07
C LEU A 12 10.82 -26.91 2.36
N VAL A 13 10.69 -26.82 1.03
CA VAL A 13 11.43 -25.85 0.23
C VAL A 13 10.82 -24.48 0.48
N TRP A 14 11.34 -23.78 1.49
CA TRP A 14 11.10 -22.36 1.67
C TRP A 14 11.61 -21.63 0.43
N SER A 15 10.79 -20.76 -0.19
CA SER A 15 11.31 -19.90 -1.25
C SER A 15 12.34 -18.93 -0.66
N LEU A 16 13.39 -18.64 -1.42
CA LEU A 16 14.30 -17.53 -1.10
C LEU A 16 13.58 -16.17 -1.21
N ASP A 17 12.43 -16.12 -1.89
CA ASP A 17 11.54 -14.95 -1.97
C ASP A 17 10.52 -14.89 -0.81
N ALA A 18 10.57 -15.82 0.15
CA ALA A 18 9.64 -15.85 1.27
C ALA A 18 9.89 -14.68 2.23
N ARG A 19 9.02 -13.67 2.16
CA ARG A 19 9.14 -12.44 2.94
C ARG A 19 8.90 -12.66 4.44
N ALA A 20 9.49 -11.78 5.24
CA ALA A 20 9.07 -11.54 6.61
C ALA A 20 7.63 -10.98 6.68
N ILE A 21 7.10 -10.79 7.89
CA ILE A 21 5.81 -10.12 8.13
C ILE A 21 5.77 -8.79 7.35
N ALA A 22 4.74 -8.60 6.53
CA ALA A 22 4.60 -7.38 5.73
C ALA A 22 4.60 -6.14 6.65
N PRO A 23 5.40 -5.10 6.33
CA PRO A 23 5.52 -3.94 7.20
C PRO A 23 4.16 -3.25 7.37
N THR A 24 3.81 -2.91 8.61
CA THR A 24 2.67 -2.05 8.90
C THR A 24 2.93 -0.66 8.33
N LEU A 25 2.01 -0.14 7.51
CA LEU A 25 2.05 1.26 7.11
C LEU A 25 1.33 2.10 8.16
N ASP A 26 2.03 3.10 8.67
CA ASP A 26 1.53 4.16 9.55
C ASP A 26 2.07 5.52 9.04
N PHE A 27 1.77 6.61 9.74
CA PHE A 27 2.25 7.95 9.42
C PHE A 27 3.36 8.46 10.36
N TYR A 28 3.93 7.63 11.25
CA TYR A 28 4.83 8.06 12.32
C TYR A 28 6.08 8.79 11.81
N ASN A 29 6.65 8.30 10.70
CA ASN A 29 7.83 8.87 10.03
C ASN A 29 7.45 9.80 8.84
N SER A 30 6.19 10.20 8.75
CA SER A 30 5.66 11.02 7.66
C SER A 30 5.30 12.42 8.15
N THR A 31 5.21 13.37 7.22
CA THR A 31 4.93 14.79 7.52
C THR A 31 3.72 15.24 6.72
N TRP A 32 2.80 15.98 7.33
CA TRP A 32 1.80 16.74 6.57
C TRP A 32 2.51 17.85 5.80
N ILE A 33 2.37 17.90 4.48
CA ILE A 33 3.07 18.88 3.63
C ILE A 33 2.11 19.70 2.76
N TRP A 34 2.53 20.93 2.42
CA TRP A 34 1.85 21.82 1.47
C TRP A 34 2.85 22.66 0.66
N THR A 35 2.35 23.63 -0.12
CA THR A 35 3.13 24.51 -1.00
C THR A 35 3.83 25.67 -0.28
N GLY A 36 3.49 25.93 0.98
CA GLY A 36 3.91 27.14 1.69
C GLY A 36 3.26 28.43 1.15
N GLU A 37 2.06 28.36 0.58
CA GLU A 37 1.16 29.51 0.40
C GLU A 37 0.47 29.86 1.73
N LYS A 38 0.20 31.16 1.96
CA LYS A 38 -0.49 31.68 3.16
C LYS A 38 -1.38 32.88 2.76
N PRO A 39 -2.71 32.86 3.00
CA PRO A 39 -3.51 31.67 3.35
C PRO A 39 -3.34 30.56 2.31
N MET A 40 -3.71 29.31 2.63
CA MET A 40 -3.64 28.22 1.65
C MET A 40 -4.85 28.35 0.72
N PRO A 41 -4.68 28.69 -0.56
CA PRO A 41 -5.81 29.06 -1.41
C PRO A 41 -6.60 27.83 -1.87
N LEU A 42 -7.85 28.06 -2.27
CA LEU A 42 -8.69 27.06 -2.92
C LEU A 42 -8.09 26.58 -4.26
N GLY A 43 -8.42 25.35 -4.63
CA GLY A 43 -8.04 24.72 -5.89
C GLY A 43 -6.88 23.72 -5.76
N VAL A 44 -6.48 23.19 -6.92
CA VAL A 44 -5.53 22.09 -7.02
C VAL A 44 -4.08 22.57 -6.88
N ARG A 45 -3.24 21.78 -6.20
CA ARG A 45 -1.77 21.89 -6.19
C ARG A 45 -1.15 20.51 -6.48
N PRO A 46 -0.16 20.42 -7.38
CA PRO A 46 0.52 19.16 -7.69
C PRO A 46 1.65 18.87 -6.70
N PHE A 47 1.85 17.59 -6.41
CA PHE A 47 2.99 17.09 -5.66
C PHE A 47 3.60 15.87 -6.36
N ARG A 48 4.92 15.86 -6.54
CA ARG A 48 5.67 14.79 -7.24
C ARG A 48 6.79 14.25 -6.36
N LYS A 49 7.00 12.94 -6.45
CA LYS A 49 8.13 12.23 -5.84
C LYS A 49 8.59 11.10 -6.75
N THR A 50 9.82 11.20 -7.23
CA THR A 50 10.50 10.14 -7.98
C THR A 50 11.11 9.14 -7.00
N LEU A 51 10.94 7.85 -7.26
CA LEU A 51 11.64 6.77 -6.58
C LEU A 51 13.15 6.85 -6.86
N PRO A 52 14.05 6.82 -5.86
CA PRO A 52 15.49 6.83 -6.11
C PRO A 52 15.94 5.68 -7.02
N ALA A 53 16.66 6.00 -8.10
CA ALA A 53 17.08 5.02 -9.08
C ALA A 53 18.17 4.08 -8.52
N SER A 54 17.85 2.79 -8.37
CA SER A 54 18.80 1.76 -7.91
C SER A 54 19.29 0.89 -9.06
N ARG A 55 20.62 0.72 -9.18
CA ARG A 55 21.24 -0.27 -10.09
C ARG A 55 21.30 -1.68 -9.50
N ARG A 56 20.88 -1.87 -8.25
CA ARG A 56 20.94 -3.16 -7.53
C ARG A 56 19.57 -3.75 -7.21
N LYS A 57 18.54 -2.92 -7.07
CA LYS A 57 17.18 -3.34 -6.72
C LYS A 57 16.20 -2.96 -7.82
N CYS A 58 15.39 -3.91 -8.29
CA CYS A 58 14.33 -3.65 -9.27
C CYS A 58 12.99 -3.51 -8.54
N PRO A 59 12.32 -2.34 -8.56
CA PRO A 59 11.05 -2.14 -7.87
C PRO A 59 9.91 -2.90 -8.57
N VAL A 60 9.06 -3.53 -7.78
CA VAL A 60 7.98 -4.41 -8.28
C VAL A 60 6.61 -3.80 -8.03
N CYS A 61 6.33 -3.36 -6.80
CA CYS A 61 5.07 -2.73 -6.45
C CYS A 61 5.24 -1.73 -5.29
N ALA A 62 4.24 -0.86 -5.14
CA ALA A 62 4.11 0.07 -4.02
C ALA A 62 2.81 -0.20 -3.26
N THR A 63 2.90 -0.25 -1.94
CA THR A 63 1.78 -0.03 -1.02
C THR A 63 1.76 1.43 -0.63
N ILE A 64 0.61 2.09 -0.71
CA ILE A 64 0.47 3.53 -0.50
C ILE A 64 -0.63 3.77 0.53
N LEU A 65 -0.25 4.21 1.72
CA LEU A 65 -1.15 4.78 2.73
C LEU A 65 -1.19 6.31 2.52
N ILE A 66 -2.38 6.89 2.36
CA ILE A 66 -2.55 8.32 2.03
C ILE A 66 -3.74 8.95 2.76
N SER A 67 -3.60 10.20 3.18
CA SER A 67 -4.67 11.06 3.70
C SER A 67 -4.46 12.52 3.28
N SER A 68 -5.54 13.32 3.16
CA SER A 68 -5.46 14.74 2.77
C SER A 68 -6.55 15.61 3.40
N ASP A 69 -6.33 16.92 3.32
CA ASP A 69 -7.27 17.98 3.61
C ASP A 69 -7.30 18.96 2.40
N ASP A 70 -8.39 19.10 1.65
CA ASP A 70 -9.62 18.31 1.67
C ASP A 70 -9.48 16.98 0.91
N THR A 71 -9.07 17.03 -0.36
CA THR A 71 -9.23 15.92 -1.33
C THR A 71 -7.98 15.66 -2.15
N TYR A 72 -7.75 14.40 -2.55
CA TYR A 72 -6.61 14.00 -3.38
C TYR A 72 -7.02 13.13 -4.58
N SER A 73 -6.17 13.16 -5.60
CA SER A 73 -6.10 12.13 -6.65
C SER A 73 -4.66 11.68 -6.80
N ILE A 74 -4.44 10.36 -6.91
CA ILE A 74 -3.12 9.75 -7.01
C ILE A 74 -2.95 8.99 -8.33
N VAL A 75 -1.86 9.32 -9.01
CA VAL A 75 -1.44 8.80 -10.30
C VAL A 75 -0.01 8.28 -10.14
N VAL A 76 0.27 7.08 -10.64
CA VAL A 76 1.62 6.49 -10.61
C VAL A 76 2.01 6.14 -12.03
N ASN A 77 3.17 6.64 -12.46
CA ASN A 77 3.69 6.47 -13.82
C ASN A 77 2.68 6.87 -14.93
N GLY A 78 1.94 7.96 -14.72
CA GLY A 78 0.86 8.42 -15.61
C GLY A 78 -0.45 7.63 -15.51
N ALA A 79 -0.50 6.48 -14.84
CA ALA A 79 -1.71 5.68 -14.66
C ALA A 79 -2.47 6.10 -13.40
N ALA A 80 -3.75 6.47 -13.54
CA ALA A 80 -4.59 6.85 -12.42
C ALA A 80 -4.88 5.64 -11.51
N ILE A 81 -4.60 5.77 -10.22
CA ILE A 81 -4.80 4.71 -9.24
C ILE A 81 -6.17 4.87 -8.57
N ARG A 82 -6.35 5.95 -7.79
CA ARG A 82 -7.59 6.30 -7.06
C ARG A 82 -7.64 7.79 -6.74
N SER A 83 -8.79 8.23 -6.23
CA SER A 83 -9.00 9.49 -5.52
C SER A 83 -9.64 9.22 -4.16
N GLY A 84 -9.54 10.18 -3.25
CA GLY A 84 -10.11 10.11 -1.91
C GLY A 84 -10.26 11.51 -1.29
N ASN A 85 -10.91 11.56 -0.13
CA ASN A 85 -11.30 12.79 0.53
C ASN A 85 -11.35 12.64 2.05
N GLY A 86 -11.05 13.73 2.77
CA GLY A 86 -11.20 13.84 4.21
C GLY A 86 -10.09 13.17 5.00
N TRP A 87 -9.37 13.97 5.78
CA TRP A 87 -8.25 13.55 6.62
C TRP A 87 -8.56 12.39 7.58
N ARG A 88 -9.85 12.28 7.96
CA ARG A 88 -10.43 11.31 8.91
C ARG A 88 -10.38 9.87 8.43
N GLN A 89 -10.29 9.63 7.11
CA GLN A 89 -10.34 8.30 6.52
C GLN A 89 -9.14 8.10 5.58
N PRO A 90 -7.94 7.83 6.14
CA PRO A 90 -6.80 7.40 5.34
C PRO A 90 -7.16 6.17 4.50
N ALA A 91 -6.62 6.08 3.29
CA ALA A 91 -6.84 4.94 2.41
C ALA A 91 -5.52 4.20 2.13
N VAL A 92 -5.59 2.89 1.92
CA VAL A 92 -4.48 2.06 1.46
C VAL A 92 -4.75 1.57 0.04
N TYR A 93 -3.78 1.81 -0.84
CA TYR A 93 -3.79 1.32 -2.21
C TYR A 93 -2.54 0.47 -2.51
N THR A 94 -2.61 -0.32 -3.58
CA THR A 94 -1.47 -1.09 -4.09
C THR A 94 -1.38 -0.90 -5.60
N THR A 95 -0.17 -0.69 -6.13
CA THR A 95 0.08 -0.57 -7.58
C THR A 95 1.36 -1.30 -7.97
N GLY A 96 1.43 -1.77 -9.22
CA GLY A 96 2.69 -2.21 -9.83
C GLY A 96 3.60 -1.03 -10.14
N LEU A 97 4.90 -1.30 -10.22
CA LEU A 97 5.98 -0.38 -10.60
C LEU A 97 6.73 -0.91 -11.82
N HIS A 98 7.58 -0.09 -12.42
CA HIS A 98 8.44 -0.46 -13.55
C HIS A 98 9.85 -0.81 -13.06
N PRO A 99 10.32 -2.07 -13.20
CA PRO A 99 11.58 -2.52 -12.61
C PRO A 99 12.85 -1.93 -13.26
N LYS A 100 12.73 -1.28 -14.43
CA LYS A 100 13.86 -0.75 -15.23
C LYS A 100 13.72 0.72 -15.62
N ASN A 101 12.58 1.33 -15.34
CA ASN A 101 12.29 2.72 -15.69
C ASN A 101 12.13 3.54 -14.40
N GLU A 102 12.17 4.86 -14.53
CA GLU A 102 11.81 5.75 -13.42
C GLU A 102 10.37 5.52 -12.97
N ASN A 103 10.16 5.61 -11.66
CA ASN A 103 8.83 5.51 -11.05
C ASN A 103 8.52 6.82 -10.35
N VAL A 104 7.36 7.40 -10.67
CA VAL A 104 6.92 8.69 -10.12
C VAL A 104 5.56 8.55 -9.49
N PHE A 105 5.48 8.95 -8.22
CA PHE A 105 4.24 9.16 -7.50
C PHE A 105 3.81 10.62 -7.70
N ALA A 106 2.66 10.82 -8.33
CA ALA A 106 2.11 12.13 -8.65
C ALA A 106 0.74 12.28 -7.97
N ILE A 107 0.64 13.24 -7.05
CA ILE A 107 -0.54 13.44 -6.20
C ILE A 107 -1.03 14.87 -6.38
N ALA A 108 -2.25 15.02 -6.90
CA ALA A 108 -2.91 16.32 -7.00
C ALA A 108 -3.88 16.45 -5.81
N VAL A 109 -3.60 17.41 -4.93
CA VAL A 109 -4.42 17.71 -3.77
C VAL A 109 -5.19 18.98 -4.04
N ASN A 110 -6.47 19.01 -3.69
CA ASN A 110 -7.39 20.08 -4.01
C ASN A 110 -8.04 20.59 -2.72
N ASN A 111 -7.72 21.83 -2.37
CA ASN A 111 -8.42 22.57 -1.32
C ASN A 111 -9.80 22.99 -1.87
N THR A 112 -10.86 22.58 -1.20
CA THR A 112 -12.25 22.90 -1.57
C THR A 112 -12.92 23.86 -0.58
N ASN A 113 -12.39 24.02 0.63
CA ASN A 113 -12.96 24.86 1.67
C ASN A 113 -11.92 25.41 2.66
N GLY A 114 -12.02 26.70 2.99
CA GLY A 114 -11.18 27.33 4.02
C GLY A 114 -9.75 27.66 3.57
N ASP A 115 -8.88 27.90 4.56
CA ASP A 115 -7.50 28.38 4.41
C ASP A 115 -6.42 27.38 4.88
N ALA A 116 -6.84 26.15 5.20
CA ALA A 116 -5.99 25.01 5.51
C ALA A 116 -6.06 23.97 4.38
N ALA A 117 -4.90 23.43 4.02
CA ALA A 117 -4.78 22.34 3.04
C ALA A 117 -3.46 21.60 3.25
N SER A 118 -3.49 20.27 3.26
CA SER A 118 -2.28 19.46 3.39
C SER A 118 -2.52 18.02 2.98
N PHE A 119 -1.46 17.24 2.80
CA PHE A 119 -1.58 15.80 2.67
C PHE A 119 -0.39 15.08 3.30
N ILE A 120 -0.58 13.79 3.57
CA ILE A 120 0.40 12.92 4.20
C ILE A 120 0.37 11.55 3.53
N VAL A 121 1.54 10.97 3.26
CA VAL A 121 1.68 9.69 2.57
C VAL A 121 2.80 8.86 3.19
N THR A 122 2.57 7.57 3.29
CA THR A 122 3.60 6.56 3.51
C THR A 122 3.54 5.55 2.37
N ILE A 123 4.67 5.34 1.69
CA ILE A 123 4.79 4.44 0.55
C ILE A 123 5.79 3.35 0.93
N SER A 124 5.36 2.10 1.01
CA SER A 124 6.26 0.95 1.12
C SER A 124 6.47 0.35 -0.27
N VAL A 125 7.71 0.37 -0.74
CA VAL A 125 8.13 -0.12 -2.06
C VAL A 125 8.76 -1.50 -1.89
N ASP A 126 8.24 -2.47 -2.61
CA ASP A 126 8.74 -3.84 -2.67
C ASP A 126 9.74 -4.03 -3.82
N TYR A 127 10.86 -4.70 -3.55
CA TYR A 127 11.90 -5.00 -4.53
C TYR A 127 12.01 -6.50 -4.86
N THR A 128 12.57 -6.82 -6.02
CA THR A 128 12.84 -8.21 -6.46
C THR A 128 13.82 -8.98 -5.60
N ASP A 129 14.59 -8.32 -4.73
CA ASP A 129 15.53 -8.94 -3.79
C ASP A 129 14.89 -9.29 -2.44
N GLY A 130 13.55 -9.21 -2.35
CA GLY A 130 12.78 -9.45 -1.13
C GLY A 130 12.83 -8.31 -0.11
N THR A 131 13.62 -7.26 -0.35
CA THR A 131 13.73 -6.11 0.54
C THR A 131 12.66 -5.06 0.26
N THR A 132 12.47 -4.15 1.23
CA THR A 132 11.56 -3.01 1.13
C THR A 132 12.29 -1.68 1.33
N GLU A 133 11.67 -0.60 0.88
CA GLU A 133 12.06 0.79 1.19
C GLU A 133 10.80 1.60 1.50
N THR A 134 10.88 2.52 2.46
CA THR A 134 9.76 3.39 2.82
C THR A 134 10.07 4.82 2.39
N ILE A 135 9.18 5.38 1.55
CA ILE A 135 9.17 6.79 1.18
C ILE A 135 8.03 7.47 1.93
N THR A 136 8.30 8.59 2.60
CA THR A 136 7.28 9.36 3.32
C THR A 136 7.09 10.75 2.70
N THR A 137 6.03 11.46 3.09
CA THR A 137 5.91 12.90 2.81
C THR A 137 6.87 13.72 3.66
N ASP A 138 7.69 14.52 2.99
CA ASP A 138 8.77 15.32 3.54
C ASP A 138 9.03 16.57 2.67
N ASN A 139 10.03 17.38 3.03
CA ASN A 139 10.42 18.59 2.29
C ASN A 139 11.25 18.32 1.02
N THR A 140 11.35 17.07 0.56
CA THR A 140 12.00 16.69 -0.71
C THR A 140 11.00 16.40 -1.83
N TRP A 141 9.70 16.36 -1.53
CA TRP A 141 8.64 16.35 -2.54
C TRP A 141 8.63 17.65 -3.35
N LYS A 142 8.43 17.53 -4.67
CA LYS A 142 8.33 18.66 -5.60
C LYS A 142 6.90 19.17 -5.71
N THR A 143 6.71 20.48 -5.80
CA THR A 143 5.40 21.13 -5.91
C THR A 143 5.42 22.47 -6.65
N LEU A 144 4.25 22.98 -7.02
CA LEU A 144 4.02 24.30 -7.62
C LEU A 144 2.95 25.06 -6.85
N LYS A 145 2.98 26.39 -6.89
CA LYS A 145 1.95 27.31 -6.36
C LYS A 145 0.84 27.63 -7.38
N THR A 146 0.64 26.75 -8.35
CA THR A 146 -0.29 26.90 -9.47
C THR A 146 -1.04 25.59 -9.70
N VAL A 147 -2.07 25.62 -10.55
CA VAL A 147 -2.70 24.39 -11.05
C VAL A 147 -1.68 23.48 -11.77
N PRO A 148 -1.87 22.14 -11.77
CA PRO A 148 -0.95 21.22 -12.41
C PRO A 148 -0.84 21.46 -13.93
N PRO A 149 0.38 21.52 -14.52
CA PRO A 149 0.56 21.66 -15.96
C PRO A 149 0.22 20.36 -16.71
N SER A 150 -0.02 20.43 -18.03
CA SER A 150 -0.31 19.23 -18.82
C SER A 150 0.86 18.23 -18.78
N GLY A 151 0.55 16.92 -18.73
CA GLY A 151 1.54 15.84 -18.71
C GLY A 151 2.30 15.64 -17.39
N TRP A 152 2.04 16.44 -16.34
CA TRP A 152 2.79 16.45 -15.07
C TRP A 152 2.84 15.11 -14.30
N THR A 153 1.99 14.13 -14.63
CA THR A 153 1.96 12.81 -14.00
C THR A 153 2.87 11.77 -14.66
N ASN A 154 3.44 12.08 -15.83
CA ASN A 154 4.34 11.21 -16.57
C ASN A 154 5.71 11.14 -15.86
N PRO A 155 6.36 9.96 -15.76
CA PRO A 155 7.75 9.86 -15.30
C PRO A 155 8.70 10.84 -16.00
N SER A 156 8.63 10.94 -17.34
CA SER A 156 9.55 11.76 -18.14
C SER A 156 9.23 13.27 -18.15
N PHE A 157 8.47 13.76 -17.17
CA PHE A 157 8.18 15.19 -17.00
C PHE A 157 9.24 15.82 -16.08
N ASP A 158 9.86 16.91 -16.54
CA ASP A 158 10.89 17.64 -15.79
C ASP A 158 10.27 18.49 -14.67
N ASP A 159 10.58 18.13 -13.41
CA ASP A 159 10.22 18.85 -12.20
C ASP A 159 11.41 19.53 -11.50
N SER A 160 12.58 19.63 -12.16
CA SER A 160 13.80 20.22 -11.60
C SER A 160 13.58 21.66 -11.11
N ALA A 161 12.82 22.45 -11.88
CA ALA A 161 12.42 23.82 -11.57
C ALA A 161 11.27 23.95 -10.54
N TRP A 162 10.70 22.83 -10.07
CA TRP A 162 9.61 22.88 -9.08
C TRP A 162 10.14 23.22 -7.69
N LEU A 163 9.31 23.88 -6.89
CA LEU A 163 9.62 24.18 -5.50
C LEU A 163 9.64 22.89 -4.68
N ASN A 164 10.38 22.91 -3.56
CA ASN A 164 10.24 21.87 -2.56
C ASN A 164 9.00 22.14 -1.69
N ALA A 165 8.32 21.08 -1.26
CA ALA A 165 7.18 21.17 -0.36
C ALA A 165 7.60 21.62 1.05
N VAL A 166 6.65 22.21 1.78
CA VAL A 166 6.85 22.78 3.13
C VAL A 166 6.11 21.92 4.15
N SER A 167 6.82 21.49 5.19
CA SER A 167 6.27 20.79 6.35
C SER A 167 5.28 21.65 7.13
N ILE A 168 4.11 21.09 7.44
CA ILE A 168 3.02 21.74 8.18
C ILE A 168 2.90 21.17 9.58
N LEU A 169 2.80 19.84 9.70
CA LEU A 169 2.70 19.10 10.98
C LEU A 169 3.40 17.74 10.87
N ALA A 170 3.88 17.19 11.99
CA ALA A 170 4.36 15.81 12.05
C ALA A 170 3.20 14.81 11.88
N GLY A 171 3.44 13.63 11.31
CA GLY A 171 2.44 12.59 11.13
C GLY A 171 2.05 11.82 12.39
N THR A 172 2.71 12.11 13.52
CA THR A 172 2.23 11.75 14.86
C THR A 172 1.15 12.72 15.37
N SER A 173 1.00 13.89 14.74
CA SER A 173 -0.08 14.83 14.96
C SER A 173 -1.16 14.66 13.88
N THR A 174 -2.43 14.73 14.27
CA THR A 174 -3.51 15.06 13.34
C THR A 174 -3.88 16.54 13.54
N PRO A 175 -4.28 17.27 12.49
CA PRO A 175 -4.58 18.71 12.62
C PRO A 175 -5.79 19.08 13.52
N TRP A 176 -6.44 18.10 14.17
CA TRP A 176 -7.62 18.29 15.04
C TRP A 176 -7.67 17.30 16.22
N ASP A 177 -6.51 16.85 16.74
CA ASP A 177 -6.35 16.04 17.97
C ASP A 177 -7.15 14.72 18.04
N GLN A 178 -7.54 14.14 16.90
CA GLN A 178 -8.19 12.82 16.84
C GLN A 178 -7.23 11.76 16.25
N PRO A 179 -7.06 10.57 16.86
CA PRO A 179 -6.14 9.56 16.35
C PRO A 179 -6.60 9.04 14.98
N PHE A 180 -5.64 8.71 14.11
CA PHE A 180 -5.93 8.04 12.84
C PHE A 180 -6.58 6.67 13.09
N VAL A 181 -7.77 6.46 12.52
CA VAL A 181 -8.25 5.09 12.25
C VAL A 181 -7.61 4.66 10.94
N LEU A 182 -6.43 4.05 11.02
CA LEU A 182 -5.76 3.47 9.85
C LEU A 182 -6.62 2.33 9.30
N PRO A 183 -6.86 2.27 7.97
CA PRO A 183 -7.63 1.20 7.37
C PRO A 183 -6.86 -0.14 7.46
N PRO A 184 -7.54 -1.29 7.48
CA PRO A 184 -6.86 -2.56 7.29
C PRO A 184 -6.23 -2.60 5.89
N VAL A 185 -5.08 -3.30 5.76
CA VAL A 185 -4.31 -3.38 4.50
C VAL A 185 -5.09 -4.04 3.35
N MET A 186 -6.16 -4.78 3.68
CA MET A 186 -7.14 -5.38 2.79
C MET A 186 -8.46 -5.48 3.59
N ASN A 187 -9.62 -5.31 2.93
CA ASN A 187 -10.91 -5.47 3.61
C ASN A 187 -11.29 -6.96 3.69
N MET A 188 -11.80 -7.38 4.85
CA MET A 188 -12.12 -8.79 5.13
C MET A 188 -13.64 -9.07 5.26
N THR A 189 -14.52 -8.06 5.13
CA THR A 189 -15.98 -8.20 5.41
C THR A 189 -16.68 -9.31 4.63
N ASP A 190 -16.29 -9.51 3.38
CA ASP A 190 -16.94 -10.44 2.45
C ASP A 190 -16.21 -11.79 2.33
N THR A 191 -15.15 -11.98 3.13
CA THR A 191 -14.40 -13.24 3.21
C THR A 191 -15.19 -14.31 3.95
N ARG A 192 -14.81 -15.58 3.73
CA ARG A 192 -15.45 -16.73 4.38
C ARG A 192 -14.39 -17.70 4.89
N VAL A 193 -14.54 -18.15 6.13
CA VAL A 193 -13.79 -19.30 6.65
C VAL A 193 -14.11 -20.51 5.79
N ILE A 194 -13.08 -21.21 5.31
CA ILE A 194 -13.20 -22.44 4.53
C ILE A 194 -12.62 -23.61 5.30
N TRP A 195 -13.26 -24.78 5.20
CA TRP A 195 -12.77 -26.03 5.78
C TRP A 195 -13.17 -27.23 4.92
N THR A 196 -12.64 -28.42 5.24
CA THR A 196 -13.12 -29.69 4.65
C THR A 196 -14.48 -30.09 5.22
N ASN A 197 -15.26 -30.86 4.47
CA ASN A 197 -16.53 -31.43 4.91
C ASN A 197 -16.38 -32.68 5.80
N GLU A 198 -15.24 -32.82 6.49
CA GLU A 198 -14.95 -33.98 7.34
C GLU A 198 -15.45 -33.74 8.78
N THR A 199 -16.20 -34.70 9.30
CA THR A 199 -16.70 -34.71 10.69
C THR A 199 -16.39 -36.05 11.35
N GLU A 200 -15.93 -36.02 12.59
CA GLU A 200 -15.89 -37.19 13.47
C GLU A 200 -17.31 -37.60 13.90
N PRO A 201 -17.54 -38.85 14.37
CA PRO A 201 -18.86 -39.31 14.84
C PRO A 201 -19.45 -38.53 16.03
N ASN A 202 -18.64 -37.69 16.69
CA ASN A 202 -19.02 -36.79 17.78
C ASN A 202 -19.46 -35.39 17.28
N GLY A 203 -19.42 -35.13 15.96
CA GLY A 203 -19.73 -33.84 15.35
C GLY A 203 -18.56 -32.86 15.23
N ASN A 204 -17.39 -33.17 15.80
CA ASN A 204 -16.19 -32.32 15.74
C ASN A 204 -15.43 -32.46 14.42
N GLN A 205 -14.54 -31.51 14.14
CA GLN A 205 -13.60 -31.60 13.01
C GLN A 205 -12.37 -32.45 13.40
N PRO A 206 -11.90 -33.40 12.57
CA PRO A 206 -10.80 -34.28 12.95
C PRO A 206 -9.44 -33.56 13.03
N VAL A 207 -8.79 -33.64 14.20
CA VAL A 207 -7.55 -32.91 14.58
C VAL A 207 -6.33 -33.39 13.79
N ARG A 208 -6.21 -32.92 12.54
CA ARG A 208 -5.12 -33.17 11.58
C ARG A 208 -4.97 -31.97 10.64
N HIS A 209 -3.87 -31.85 9.91
CA HIS A 209 -3.72 -30.80 8.87
C HIS A 209 -4.64 -31.07 7.66
N ARG A 210 -5.02 -30.04 6.89
CA ARG A 210 -5.62 -30.16 5.54
C ARG A 210 -4.93 -29.19 4.57
N PRO A 211 -4.62 -29.61 3.33
CA PRO A 211 -4.10 -28.72 2.31
C PRO A 211 -5.24 -27.95 1.61
N PHE A 212 -5.03 -26.65 1.41
CA PHE A 212 -5.91 -25.81 0.58
C PHE A 212 -5.10 -25.25 -0.60
N ARG A 213 -5.73 -25.11 -1.77
CA ARG A 213 -5.08 -24.57 -2.98
C ARG A 213 -6.06 -23.73 -3.78
N LYS A 214 -5.67 -22.50 -4.08
CA LYS A 214 -6.31 -21.60 -5.05
C LYS A 214 -5.35 -21.38 -6.21
N THR A 215 -5.85 -21.45 -7.44
CA THR A 215 -5.13 -20.96 -8.62
C THR A 215 -5.75 -19.62 -9.02
N ILE A 216 -4.91 -18.63 -9.29
CA ILE A 216 -5.32 -17.30 -9.79
C ILE A 216 -4.80 -17.19 -11.22
N THR A 217 -5.71 -16.92 -12.16
CA THR A 217 -5.38 -16.66 -13.57
C THR A 217 -5.68 -15.19 -13.85
N SER A 218 -4.70 -14.42 -14.34
CA SER A 218 -4.90 -13.01 -14.65
C SER A 218 -5.96 -12.82 -15.75
N PRO A 219 -7.08 -12.12 -15.49
CA PRO A 219 -8.24 -12.12 -16.37
C PRO A 219 -8.06 -11.37 -17.71
N TYR A 220 -6.91 -10.71 -17.93
CA TYR A 220 -6.69 -9.83 -19.09
C TYR A 220 -5.35 -10.07 -19.82
N GLY A 221 -4.71 -11.23 -19.63
CA GLY A 221 -3.41 -11.55 -20.25
C GLY A 221 -2.22 -10.70 -19.75
N LYS A 222 -2.46 -9.73 -18.87
CA LYS A 222 -1.43 -8.94 -18.17
C LYS A 222 -0.73 -9.83 -17.14
N ALA A 223 0.60 -9.76 -17.05
CA ALA A 223 1.32 -10.41 -15.96
C ALA A 223 0.84 -9.88 -14.60
N ALA A 224 0.65 -10.77 -13.63
CA ALA A 224 0.48 -10.37 -12.23
C ALA A 224 1.82 -9.81 -11.73
N VAL A 225 1.80 -8.63 -11.10
CA VAL A 225 3.02 -7.92 -10.68
C VAL A 225 3.34 -8.17 -9.21
N CYS A 226 2.34 -8.03 -8.34
CA CYS A 226 2.37 -8.45 -6.94
C CYS A 226 0.99 -8.98 -6.54
N GLY A 227 0.96 -9.92 -5.60
CA GLY A 227 -0.23 -10.30 -4.85
C GLY A 227 -0.04 -9.96 -3.37
N LYS A 228 -1.13 -9.74 -2.64
CA LYS A 228 -1.13 -9.57 -1.18
C LYS A 228 -2.02 -10.62 -0.55
N VAL A 229 -1.58 -11.12 0.59
CA VAL A 229 -2.08 -12.39 1.13
C VAL A 229 -2.25 -12.22 2.63
N ILE A 230 -3.47 -11.98 3.10
CA ILE A 230 -3.78 -11.95 4.53
C ILE A 230 -4.09 -13.37 4.99
N ILE A 231 -3.04 -14.02 5.51
CA ILE A 231 -3.07 -15.40 6.00
C ILE A 231 -2.91 -15.46 7.51
N THR A 232 -3.67 -16.39 8.07
CA THR A 232 -3.70 -16.89 9.44
C THR A 232 -4.50 -18.25 9.31
N ALA A 233 -5.14 -18.93 10.30
CA ALA A 233 -5.82 -20.25 10.17
C ALA A 233 -7.11 -20.54 11.03
N TYR A 234 -6.99 -20.61 12.37
CA TYR A 234 -7.91 -21.11 13.45
C TYR A 234 -7.79 -22.59 13.79
N ALA A 235 -7.27 -22.87 14.99
CA ALA A 235 -7.52 -24.09 15.73
C ALA A 235 -8.24 -23.77 17.05
N ALA A 236 -9.09 -24.69 17.53
CA ALA A 236 -9.65 -24.60 18.88
C ALA A 236 -8.50 -24.72 19.90
N GLY A 237 -8.12 -23.58 20.50
CA GLY A 237 -6.97 -23.45 21.41
C GLY A 237 -5.91 -22.45 20.95
N THR A 238 -5.73 -22.26 19.63
CA THR A 238 -4.79 -21.28 19.03
C THR A 238 -5.38 -20.69 17.74
N GLY A 239 -5.99 -19.51 17.86
CA GLY A 239 -6.89 -18.91 16.85
C GLY A 239 -6.21 -17.98 15.85
N PHE A 240 -6.64 -18.04 14.58
CA PHE A 240 -6.03 -17.43 13.39
C PHE A 240 -7.12 -17.41 12.21
N MET A 241 -6.93 -16.91 10.96
CA MET A 241 -7.82 -17.15 9.75
C MET A 241 -7.17 -17.00 8.31
N LEU A 242 -7.38 -17.89 7.30
CA LEU A 242 -6.68 -17.85 5.96
C LEU A 242 -7.47 -17.19 4.80
N CYS A 243 -6.89 -16.23 4.05
CA CYS A 243 -7.45 -15.65 2.80
C CYS A 243 -6.43 -15.34 1.68
N LEU A 244 -6.93 -15.22 0.44
CA LEU A 244 -6.20 -14.90 -0.80
C LEU A 244 -7.10 -14.08 -1.75
N GLU A 245 -6.60 -12.94 -2.24
CA GLU A 245 -7.15 -12.17 -3.39
C GLU A 245 -6.17 -12.17 -4.58
#